data_AF-A0A8H7ZM83-F1
#
_entry.id   AF-A0A8H7ZM83-F1
#
_cell.length_a   1.000
_cell.length_b   1.000
_cell.length_c   1.000
_cell.angle_alpha   90.00
_cell.angle_beta   90.00
_cell.angle_gamma   90.00
#
_symmetry.space_group_name_H-M   'P 1'
#
loop_
_entity.id
_entity.type
_entity.pdbx_description
1 polymer ?
#
loop_
_entity_poly.entity_id
_entity_poly.type
_entity_poly.pdbx_seq_one_letter_code
_entity_poly.pdbx_strand_id
1 'polypeptide(L)'
;MVATSTRIVLGDATPGSEVLWRDFETWEPVFGDVRDLIAESQGRVELAISGNAFRELLRTGIIRDILLGTRRMAPDDKVTSVKLHMERGVTAMCGDGGNDCGALRAAHVGIALSEAEASIVSPFSTSNRSIFSCVELLKQGRAALATSFAGYKYLMMYGATMAWLELVQYYFSVIASQWLWIMYDGFVTVGLSFALTLAKPAPNLARLRPTARLLGPQTLASAIGPIFINLAFFVGAVAMLFRESFFKCREFDAASINTAYWWLLGDNFEAEVIGLVALFQFINSSIPFSFGYRFRAAFYRNWVHLAMYTGMMGFASFLVLAGPNRLSCVFRVNCGSAKYLEANGYGGGWDEAVNGVYNNPWEHNIMPVNFRIKLFVYILANCAANILYERFVVLGRFFGCFSPK
;
A
#
# COMPACT_ATOMS: atom_id res chain seq x y z
N MET A 1 -3.62 17.88 -30.62
CA MET A 1 -4.18 18.02 -31.98
C MET A 1 -5.67 18.19 -31.84
N VAL A 2 -6.19 19.35 -32.27
CA VAL A 2 -7.64 19.53 -32.43
C VAL A 2 -8.09 18.52 -33.50
N ALA A 3 -9.15 17.77 -33.24
CA ALA A 3 -9.69 16.88 -34.27
C ALA A 3 -10.14 17.77 -35.44
N THR A 4 -9.87 17.36 -36.67
CA THR A 4 -10.15 18.12 -37.90
C THR A 4 -11.64 18.42 -38.15
N SER A 5 -12.52 18.11 -37.21
CA SER A 5 -13.97 18.35 -37.27
C SER A 5 -14.51 19.14 -36.06
N THR A 6 -13.66 19.80 -35.27
CA THR A 6 -14.08 20.55 -34.08
C THR A 6 -14.25 22.03 -34.41
N ARG A 7 -15.46 22.56 -34.21
CA ARG A 7 -15.80 23.97 -34.41
C ARG A 7 -15.27 24.80 -33.24
N ILE A 8 -14.55 25.90 -33.51
CA ILE A 8 -14.00 26.77 -32.46
C ILE A 8 -14.82 28.05 -32.40
N VAL A 9 -15.32 28.41 -31.22
CA VAL A 9 -16.07 29.65 -31.00
C VAL A 9 -15.26 30.55 -30.07
N LEU A 10 -14.99 31.78 -30.52
CA LEU A 10 -14.25 32.80 -29.81
C LEU A 10 -15.21 33.76 -29.10
N GLY A 11 -15.11 33.85 -27.77
CA GLY A 11 -15.79 34.87 -26.97
C GLY A 11 -14.88 36.07 -26.76
N ASP A 12 -15.32 37.24 -27.17
CA ASP A 12 -14.65 38.51 -26.90
C ASP A 12 -15.62 39.54 -26.31
N ALA A 13 -15.10 40.50 -25.56
CA ALA A 13 -15.91 41.53 -24.92
C ALA A 13 -15.16 42.86 -24.85
N THR A 14 -15.88 43.95 -25.10
CA THR A 14 -15.47 45.28 -24.67
C THR A 14 -15.76 45.45 -23.18
N PRO A 15 -14.92 46.18 -22.42
CA PRO A 15 -15.13 46.38 -20.99
C PRO A 15 -16.55 46.95 -20.70
N GLY A 16 -17.34 46.21 -19.92
CA GLY A 16 -18.71 46.60 -19.54
C GLY A 16 -19.80 46.24 -20.57
N SER A 17 -19.47 45.52 -21.64
CA SER A 17 -20.43 45.01 -22.62
C SER A 17 -20.62 43.50 -22.47
N GLU A 18 -21.74 42.97 -22.99
CA GLU A 18 -21.96 41.52 -23.05
C GLU A 18 -20.90 40.82 -23.93
N VAL A 19 -20.64 39.55 -23.62
CA VAL A 19 -19.68 38.74 -24.39
C VAL A 19 -20.28 38.39 -25.74
N LEU A 20 -19.57 38.75 -26.81
CA LEU A 20 -19.94 38.44 -28.18
C LEU A 20 -19.16 37.21 -28.66
N TRP A 21 -19.90 36.20 -29.10
CA TRP A 21 -19.35 34.94 -29.58
C TRP A 21 -19.27 34.94 -31.10
N ARG A 22 -18.12 34.51 -31.64
CA ARG A 22 -17.88 34.43 -33.08
C ARG A 22 -17.32 33.08 -33.45
N ASP A 23 -17.69 32.57 -34.61
CA ASP A 23 -17.00 31.43 -35.19
C ASP A 23 -15.56 31.82 -35.55
N PHE A 24 -14.59 30.98 -35.23
CA PHE A 24 -13.20 31.25 -35.54
C PHE A 24 -12.90 31.21 -37.05
N GLU A 25 -13.61 30.38 -37.81
CA GLU A 25 -13.37 30.21 -39.25
C GLU A 25 -14.15 31.24 -40.07
N THR A 26 -15.43 31.43 -39.79
CA THR A 26 -16.29 32.33 -40.58
C THR A 26 -16.32 33.77 -40.06
N TRP A 27 -15.83 34.01 -38.83
CA TRP A 27 -15.95 35.29 -38.12
C TRP A 27 -17.39 35.79 -37.91
N GLU A 28 -18.37 34.95 -38.19
CA GLU A 28 -19.78 35.29 -38.04
C GLU A 28 -20.19 35.25 -36.57
N PRO A 29 -21.07 36.17 -36.13
CA PRO A 29 -21.60 36.15 -34.78
C PRO A 29 -22.46 34.90 -34.57
N VAL A 30 -22.20 34.20 -33.47
CA VAL A 30 -22.99 33.06 -33.03
C VAL A 30 -24.04 33.58 -32.06
N PHE A 31 -25.31 33.50 -32.47
CA PHE A 31 -26.45 33.91 -31.65
C PHE A 31 -27.02 32.70 -30.90
N GLY A 32 -27.18 32.83 -29.57
CA GLY A 32 -27.71 31.78 -28.69
C GLY A 32 -26.96 31.71 -27.35
N ASP A 33 -27.52 30.99 -26.36
CA ASP A 33 -26.79 30.70 -25.12
C ASP A 33 -25.67 29.68 -25.43
N VAL A 34 -24.45 30.03 -25.06
CA VAL A 34 -23.27 29.19 -25.27
C VAL A 34 -23.33 27.90 -24.46
N ARG A 35 -24.10 27.88 -23.37
CA ARG A 35 -24.35 26.65 -22.59
C ARG A 35 -25.06 25.60 -23.42
N ASP A 36 -26.08 26.00 -24.17
CA ASP A 36 -26.85 25.11 -25.05
C ASP A 36 -25.95 24.60 -26.19
N LEU A 37 -25.11 25.49 -26.72
CA LEU A 37 -24.19 25.16 -27.80
C LEU A 37 -23.11 24.14 -27.37
N ILE A 38 -22.64 24.19 -26.12
CA ILE A 38 -21.75 23.16 -25.55
C ILE A 38 -22.52 21.86 -25.32
N ALA A 39 -23.75 21.92 -24.79
CA ALA A 39 -24.56 20.76 -24.47
C ALA A 39 -24.96 19.97 -25.73
N GLU A 40 -25.38 20.66 -26.79
CA GLU A 40 -25.83 20.08 -28.05
C GLU A 40 -24.69 19.51 -28.89
N SER A 41 -23.49 20.10 -28.79
CA SER A 41 -22.37 19.73 -29.65
C SER A 41 -21.67 18.42 -29.27
N GLN A 42 -22.02 17.79 -28.14
CA GLN A 42 -21.39 16.54 -27.64
C GLN A 42 -19.84 16.59 -27.68
N GLY A 43 -19.25 17.76 -27.41
CA GLY A 43 -17.79 17.96 -27.43
C GLY A 43 -17.18 18.24 -28.81
N ARG A 44 -17.99 18.54 -29.83
CA ARG A 44 -17.53 19.00 -31.16
C ARG A 44 -17.37 20.52 -31.25
N VAL A 45 -17.73 21.27 -30.21
CA VAL A 45 -17.45 22.70 -30.11
C VAL A 45 -16.45 22.94 -28.98
N GLU A 46 -15.43 23.75 -29.26
CA GLU A 46 -14.45 24.23 -28.28
C GLU A 46 -14.51 25.76 -28.17
N LEU A 47 -14.41 26.27 -26.95
CA LEU A 47 -14.45 27.71 -26.69
C LEU A 47 -13.05 28.29 -26.49
N ALA A 48 -12.81 29.45 -27.09
CA ALA A 48 -11.66 30.30 -26.79
C ALA A 48 -12.20 31.62 -26.21
N ILE A 49 -11.61 32.11 -25.13
CA ILE A 49 -12.13 33.30 -24.44
C ILE A 49 -11.00 34.33 -24.30
N SER A 50 -11.26 35.59 -24.66
CA SER A 50 -10.34 36.69 -24.42
C SER A 50 -10.27 37.06 -22.93
N GLY A 51 -9.24 37.78 -22.49
CA GLY A 51 -9.14 38.22 -21.08
C GLY A 51 -10.28 39.14 -20.65
N ASN A 52 -10.81 39.97 -21.56
CA ASN A 52 -11.94 40.84 -21.27
C ASN A 52 -13.23 40.02 -21.11
N ALA A 53 -13.48 39.08 -22.03
CA ALA A 53 -14.61 38.18 -21.93
C ALA A 53 -14.54 37.30 -20.67
N PHE A 54 -13.35 36.83 -20.29
CA PHE A 54 -13.17 36.05 -19.06
C PHE A 54 -13.58 36.84 -17.81
N ARG A 55 -13.14 38.09 -17.68
CA ARG A 55 -13.50 38.95 -16.54
C ARG A 55 -15.00 39.25 -16.48
N GLU A 56 -15.63 39.44 -17.63
CA GLU A 56 -17.09 39.66 -17.70
C GLU A 56 -17.86 38.37 -17.35
N LEU A 57 -17.41 37.22 -17.85
CA LEU A 57 -18.00 35.91 -17.52
C LEU A 57 -17.79 35.53 -16.05
N LEU A 58 -16.70 36.01 -15.45
CA LEU A 58 -16.44 35.89 -14.01
C LEU A 58 -17.45 36.74 -13.21
N ARG A 59 -17.69 37.99 -13.63
CA ARG A 59 -18.65 38.90 -13.00
C ARG A 59 -20.08 38.36 -13.04
N THR A 60 -20.48 37.81 -14.19
CA THR A 60 -21.81 37.22 -14.40
C THR A 60 -21.94 35.82 -13.80
N GLY A 61 -20.84 35.17 -13.43
CA GLY A 61 -20.81 33.81 -12.87
C GLY A 61 -20.96 32.68 -13.88
N ILE A 62 -21.21 33.00 -15.16
CA ILE A 62 -21.40 32.05 -16.26
C ILE A 62 -20.15 31.21 -16.50
N ILE A 63 -18.96 31.77 -16.23
CA ILE A 63 -17.68 31.11 -16.47
C ILE A 63 -17.61 29.72 -15.81
N ARG A 64 -18.22 29.55 -14.63
CA ARG A 64 -18.19 28.28 -13.90
C ARG A 64 -18.73 27.14 -14.75
N ASP A 65 -19.83 27.37 -15.46
CA ASP A 65 -20.50 26.32 -16.23
C ASP A 65 -19.72 25.92 -17.48
N ILE A 66 -19.16 26.90 -18.18
CA ILE A 66 -18.50 26.72 -19.46
C ILE A 66 -16.99 26.41 -19.33
N LEU A 67 -16.40 26.58 -18.15
CA LEU A 67 -14.95 26.52 -17.90
C LEU A 67 -14.25 25.31 -18.54
N LEU A 68 -14.83 24.12 -18.40
CA LEU A 68 -14.24 22.86 -18.91
C LEU A 68 -14.24 22.76 -20.44
N GLY A 69 -15.05 23.57 -21.12
CA GLY A 69 -15.10 23.68 -22.58
C GLY A 69 -14.13 24.74 -23.15
N THR A 70 -13.36 25.42 -22.30
CA THR A 70 -12.48 26.54 -22.69
C THR A 70 -11.02 26.10 -22.79
N ARG A 71 -10.26 26.58 -23.80
CA ARG A 71 -8.85 26.20 -24.03
C ARG A 71 -7.83 27.32 -24.02
N ARG A 72 -8.25 28.59 -23.99
CA ARG A 72 -7.33 29.73 -24.03
C ARG A 72 -7.80 30.84 -23.10
N MET A 73 -6.88 31.38 -22.30
CA MET A 73 -7.09 32.53 -21.41
C MET A 73 -5.87 33.46 -21.44
N ALA A 74 -6.09 34.73 -21.13
CA ALA A 74 -5.04 35.73 -21.04
C ALA A 74 -4.12 35.50 -19.81
N PRO A 75 -2.86 35.99 -19.83
CA PRO A 75 -1.86 35.72 -18.79
C PRO A 75 -2.25 36.16 -17.38
N ASP A 76 -2.88 37.32 -17.22
CA ASP A 76 -3.14 37.95 -15.91
C ASP A 76 -4.16 37.17 -15.05
N ASP A 77 -5.02 36.38 -15.69
CA ASP A 77 -6.12 35.67 -15.04
C ASP A 77 -5.85 34.16 -14.80
N LYS A 78 -4.63 33.69 -15.09
CA LYS A 78 -4.27 32.26 -14.97
C LYS A 78 -4.48 31.70 -13.57
N VAL A 79 -4.20 32.50 -12.52
CA VAL A 79 -4.40 32.08 -11.12
C VAL A 79 -5.87 31.84 -10.83
N THR A 80 -6.74 32.77 -11.26
CA THR A 80 -8.19 32.68 -11.08
C THR A 80 -8.75 31.49 -11.83
N SER A 81 -8.27 31.27 -13.06
CA SER A 81 -8.62 30.09 -13.86
C SER A 81 -8.29 28.78 -13.15
N VAL A 82 -7.09 28.64 -12.60
CA VAL A 82 -6.68 27.45 -11.84
C VAL A 82 -7.59 27.25 -10.63
N LYS A 83 -7.89 28.31 -9.87
CA LYS A 83 -8.78 28.24 -8.71
C LYS A 83 -10.20 27.78 -9.08
N LEU A 84 -10.76 28.29 -10.18
CA LEU A 84 -12.07 27.84 -10.66
C LEU A 84 -12.05 26.36 -11.07
N HIS A 85 -10.95 25.87 -11.67
CA HIS A 85 -10.82 24.44 -11.96
C HIS A 85 -10.68 23.60 -10.68
N MET A 86 -10.06 24.14 -9.62
CA MET A 86 -9.95 23.47 -8.32
C MET A 86 -11.31 23.24 -7.66
N GLU A 87 -12.30 24.10 -7.90
CA GLU A 87 -13.68 23.90 -7.43
C GLU A 87 -14.29 22.60 -7.98
N ARG A 88 -13.82 22.10 -9.14
CA ARG A 88 -14.35 20.93 -9.84
C ARG A 88 -13.44 19.70 -9.77
N GLY A 89 -12.20 19.82 -9.32
CA GLY A 89 -11.30 18.67 -9.22
C GLY A 89 -9.85 19.00 -8.88
N VAL A 90 -9.00 17.97 -8.96
CA VAL A 90 -7.55 18.10 -8.75
C VAL A 90 -6.91 18.66 -10.01
N THR A 91 -6.17 19.75 -9.85
CA THR A 91 -5.55 20.52 -10.92
C THR A 91 -4.04 20.33 -10.94
N ALA A 92 -3.48 20.20 -12.14
CA ALA A 92 -2.05 20.28 -12.36
C ALA A 92 -1.78 21.40 -13.37
N MET A 93 -0.77 22.22 -13.12
CA MET A 93 -0.33 23.30 -14.00
C MET A 93 1.12 23.04 -14.42
N CYS A 94 1.42 23.23 -15.71
CA CYS A 94 2.79 23.24 -16.20
C CYS A 94 3.07 24.56 -16.94
N GLY A 95 4.25 25.11 -16.74
CA GLY A 95 4.66 26.38 -17.34
C GLY A 95 6.17 26.52 -17.36
N ASP A 96 6.68 27.46 -18.14
CA ASP A 96 8.12 27.68 -18.36
C ASP A 96 8.56 29.11 -18.04
N GLY A 97 7.63 30.07 -17.94
CA GLY A 97 7.91 31.49 -17.72
C GLY A 97 7.46 32.04 -16.36
N GLY A 98 8.02 33.19 -15.99
CA GLY A 98 7.65 33.93 -14.76
C GLY A 98 6.15 34.26 -14.67
N ASN A 99 5.50 34.46 -15.81
CA ASN A 99 4.05 34.73 -15.89
C ASN A 99 3.17 33.54 -15.45
N ASP A 100 3.73 32.34 -15.37
CA ASP A 100 3.02 31.15 -14.88
C ASP A 100 3.22 30.93 -13.38
N CYS A 101 4.12 31.67 -12.73
CA CYS A 101 4.52 31.44 -11.34
C CYS A 101 3.34 31.44 -10.37
N GLY A 102 2.41 32.39 -10.53
CA GLY A 102 1.22 32.46 -9.69
C GLY A 102 0.32 31.24 -9.86
N ALA A 103 0.15 30.77 -11.10
CA ALA A 103 -0.73 29.65 -11.43
C ALA A 103 -0.10 28.31 -11.02
N LEU A 104 1.21 28.16 -11.20
CA LEU A 104 2.00 27.00 -10.74
C LEU A 104 1.90 26.82 -9.23
N ARG A 105 1.96 27.92 -8.47
CA ARG A 105 1.81 27.91 -7.01
C ARG A 105 0.38 27.64 -6.56
N ALA A 106 -0.61 28.11 -7.32
CA ALA A 106 -2.02 27.94 -6.97
C ALA A 106 -2.54 26.51 -7.22
N ALA A 107 -2.01 25.82 -8.23
CA ALA A 107 -2.45 24.46 -8.57
C ALA A 107 -2.07 23.45 -7.47
N HIS A 108 -2.81 22.33 -7.40
CA HIS A 108 -2.44 21.24 -6.48
C HIS A 108 -1.08 20.64 -6.82
N VAL A 109 -0.73 20.62 -8.10
CA VAL A 109 0.58 20.18 -8.61
C VAL A 109 1.09 21.20 -9.63
N GLY A 110 2.17 21.89 -9.31
CA GLY A 110 2.90 22.76 -10.26
C GLY A 110 4.13 22.05 -10.83
N ILE A 111 4.36 22.19 -12.13
CA ILE A 111 5.55 21.67 -12.82
C ILE A 111 6.18 22.78 -13.67
N ALA A 112 7.41 23.17 -13.32
CA ALA A 112 8.20 24.08 -14.14
C ALA A 112 9.00 23.29 -15.19
N LEU A 113 8.84 23.63 -16.46
CA LEU A 113 9.55 22.99 -17.59
C LEU A 113 10.84 23.73 -17.96
N SER A 114 11.38 24.56 -17.07
CA SER A 114 12.59 25.35 -17.28
C SER A 114 13.35 25.53 -15.95
N GLU A 115 14.63 25.89 -16.03
CA GLU A 115 15.44 26.31 -14.86
C GLU A 115 15.25 27.80 -14.51
N ALA A 116 14.36 28.51 -15.21
CA ALA A 116 14.12 29.94 -15.02
C ALA A 116 13.34 30.22 -13.71
N GLU A 117 12.87 31.46 -13.53
CA GLU A 117 12.14 31.94 -12.35
C GLU A 117 10.96 31.03 -11.94
N ALA A 118 10.31 30.36 -12.89
CA ALA A 118 9.24 29.40 -12.63
C ALA A 118 9.67 28.20 -11.76
N SER A 119 10.95 27.83 -11.80
CA SER A 119 11.51 26.71 -11.03
C SER A 119 11.60 26.99 -9.53
N ILE A 120 11.76 28.27 -9.14
CA ILE A 120 11.84 28.71 -7.74
C ILE A 120 10.50 28.54 -7.03
N VAL A 121 9.39 28.67 -7.76
CA VAL A 121 8.05 28.69 -7.17
C VAL A 121 7.31 27.35 -7.27
N SER A 122 7.73 26.48 -8.18
CA SER A 122 7.04 25.25 -8.52
C SER A 122 7.56 24.08 -7.65
N PRO A 123 6.68 23.24 -7.07
CA PRO A 123 7.09 22.07 -6.29
C PRO A 123 7.93 21.06 -7.09
N PHE A 124 7.67 20.95 -8.39
CA PHE A 124 8.45 20.14 -9.31
C PHE A 124 9.05 21.02 -10.39
N SER A 125 10.30 20.74 -10.76
CA SER A 125 11.00 21.41 -11.86
C SER A 125 11.77 20.38 -12.69
N THR A 126 11.96 20.68 -13.97
CA THR A 126 12.77 19.86 -14.88
C THR A 126 13.50 20.75 -15.86
N SER A 127 14.75 20.40 -16.16
CA SER A 127 15.53 21.03 -17.23
C SER A 127 15.07 20.57 -18.62
N ASN A 128 14.33 19.47 -18.71
CA ASN A 128 13.78 18.97 -19.96
C ASN A 128 12.47 19.68 -20.28
N ARG A 129 12.49 20.55 -21.31
CA ARG A 129 11.33 21.33 -21.80
C ARG A 129 10.21 20.48 -22.42
N SER A 130 10.33 19.17 -22.38
CA SER A 130 9.34 18.23 -22.90
C SER A 130 8.12 18.10 -21.98
N ILE A 131 6.92 18.18 -22.56
CA ILE A 131 5.65 17.93 -21.86
C ILE A 131 5.57 16.48 -21.34
N PHE A 132 6.37 15.55 -21.87
CA PHE A 132 6.45 14.18 -21.38
C PHE A 132 6.88 14.09 -19.90
N SER A 133 7.58 15.10 -19.37
CA SER A 133 7.89 15.20 -17.94
C SER A 133 6.63 15.20 -17.06
N CYS A 134 5.54 15.81 -17.53
CA CYS A 134 4.24 15.78 -16.83
C CYS A 134 3.65 14.36 -16.80
N VAL A 135 3.80 13.60 -17.88
CA VAL A 135 3.34 12.20 -17.97
C VAL A 135 4.15 11.31 -17.03
N GLU A 136 5.46 11.51 -16.97
CA GLU A 136 6.33 10.77 -16.05
C GLU A 136 5.99 11.09 -14.58
N LEU A 137 5.78 12.37 -14.25
CA LEU A 137 5.34 12.75 -12.91
C LEU A 137 4.00 12.09 -12.54
N LEU A 138 3.04 12.03 -13.47
CA LEU A 138 1.78 11.33 -13.25
C LEU A 138 1.97 9.82 -13.03
N LYS A 139 2.89 9.17 -13.76
CA LYS A 139 3.22 7.76 -13.53
C LYS A 139 3.82 7.55 -12.14
N GLN A 140 4.77 8.38 -11.73
CA GLN A 140 5.39 8.34 -10.41
C GLN A 140 4.35 8.60 -9.30
N GLY A 141 3.50 9.62 -9.45
CA GLY A 141 2.45 9.93 -8.47
C GLY A 141 1.43 8.81 -8.31
N ARG A 142 1.02 8.15 -9.40
CA ARG A 142 0.13 6.98 -9.33
C ARG A 142 0.80 5.76 -8.69
N ALA A 143 2.08 5.54 -8.98
CA ALA A 143 2.85 4.48 -8.35
C ALA A 143 3.01 4.74 -6.85
N ALA A 144 3.38 5.97 -6.47
CA ALA A 144 3.51 6.39 -5.09
C ALA A 144 2.19 6.19 -4.31
N LEU A 145 1.06 6.66 -4.86
CA LEU A 145 -0.24 6.45 -4.22
C LEU A 145 -0.57 4.96 -4.05
N ALA A 146 -0.36 4.14 -5.09
CA ALA A 146 -0.58 2.70 -5.01
C ALA A 146 0.34 2.01 -3.97
N THR A 147 1.59 2.47 -3.86
CA THR A 147 2.57 1.98 -2.89
C THR A 147 2.20 2.39 -1.46
N SER A 148 1.75 3.63 -1.23
CA SER A 148 1.26 4.07 0.08
C SER A 148 0.06 3.24 0.55
N PHE A 149 -0.89 2.96 -0.34
CA PHE A 149 -2.02 2.07 -0.02
C PHE A 149 -1.59 0.63 0.27
N ALA A 150 -0.56 0.12 -0.40
CA ALA A 150 0.00 -1.19 -0.09
C ALA A 150 0.64 -1.22 1.30
N GLY A 151 1.43 -0.20 1.65
CA GLY A 151 2.01 -0.06 2.98
C GLY A 151 0.95 0.06 4.07
N TYR A 152 -0.12 0.83 3.81
CA TYR A 152 -1.25 0.94 4.72
C TYR A 152 -1.94 -0.41 4.97
N LYS A 153 -2.18 -1.21 3.92
CA LYS A 153 -2.74 -2.57 4.05
C LYS A 153 -1.82 -3.49 4.84
N TYR A 154 -0.52 -3.42 4.60
CA TYR A 154 0.48 -4.19 5.34
C TYR A 154 0.43 -3.88 6.84
N LEU A 155 0.38 -2.60 7.22
CA LEU A 155 0.27 -2.18 8.62
C LEU A 155 -1.06 -2.55 9.27
N MET A 156 -2.19 -2.49 8.54
CA MET A 156 -3.47 -2.99 9.04
C MET A 156 -3.41 -4.48 9.35
N MET A 157 -2.80 -5.27 8.46
CA MET A 157 -2.65 -6.71 8.66
C MET A 157 -1.71 -7.03 9.82
N TYR A 158 -0.63 -6.27 9.97
CA TYR A 158 0.24 -6.34 11.13
C TYR A 158 -0.56 -6.13 12.42
N GLY A 159 -1.30 -5.02 12.54
CA GLY A 159 -2.09 -4.71 13.74
C GLY A 159 -3.15 -5.77 14.05
N ALA A 160 -3.83 -6.29 13.04
CA ALA A 160 -4.83 -7.35 13.23
C ALA A 160 -4.19 -8.67 13.66
N THR A 161 -3.09 -9.09 13.03
CA THR A 161 -2.39 -10.33 13.38
C THR A 161 -1.80 -10.25 14.78
N MET A 162 -1.22 -9.10 15.16
CA MET A 162 -0.74 -8.84 16.52
C MET A 162 -1.87 -8.92 17.54
N ALA A 163 -3.03 -8.33 17.27
CA ALA A 163 -4.15 -8.35 18.19
C ALA A 163 -4.63 -9.78 18.52
N TRP A 164 -4.74 -10.65 17.51
CA TRP A 164 -5.12 -12.05 17.76
C TRP A 164 -3.98 -12.85 18.42
N LEU A 165 -2.73 -12.60 18.03
CA LEU A 165 -1.55 -13.19 18.65
C LEU A 165 -1.49 -12.86 20.15
N GLU A 166 -1.68 -11.60 20.53
CA GLU A 166 -1.75 -11.16 21.92
C GLU A 166 -2.96 -11.75 22.64
N LEU A 167 -4.16 -11.70 22.05
CA LEU A 167 -5.38 -12.25 22.66
C LEU A 167 -5.20 -13.73 23.05
N VAL A 168 -4.63 -14.53 22.15
CA VAL A 168 -4.46 -15.96 22.39
C VAL A 168 -3.32 -16.24 23.37
N GLN A 169 -2.24 -15.45 23.34
CA GLN A 169 -1.20 -15.47 24.37
C GLN A 169 -1.77 -15.20 25.76
N TYR A 170 -2.58 -14.14 25.91
CA TYR A 170 -3.24 -13.82 27.17
C TYR A 170 -4.21 -14.92 27.62
N TYR A 171 -4.99 -15.50 26.70
CA TYR A 171 -5.92 -16.59 27.03
C TYR A 171 -5.20 -17.81 27.60
N PHE A 172 -4.09 -18.23 26.99
CA PHE A 172 -3.30 -19.37 27.46
C PHE A 172 -2.29 -18.99 28.55
N SER A 173 -2.15 -17.70 28.89
CA SER A 173 -1.11 -17.20 29.79
C SER A 173 0.30 -17.60 29.36
N VAL A 174 0.57 -17.50 28.05
CA VAL A 174 1.86 -17.78 27.42
C VAL A 174 2.34 -16.57 26.64
N ILE A 175 3.63 -16.48 26.33
CA ILE A 175 4.18 -15.37 25.53
C ILE A 175 5.21 -15.84 24.53
N ALA A 176 5.28 -15.24 23.35
CA ALA A 176 6.34 -15.51 22.39
C ALA A 176 7.70 -15.09 22.96
N SER A 177 8.77 -15.77 22.52
CA SER A 177 10.13 -15.47 22.97
C SER A 177 10.57 -14.06 22.55
N GLN A 178 11.51 -13.48 23.30
CA GLN A 178 12.03 -12.13 23.05
C GLN A 178 12.54 -11.96 21.61
N TRP A 179 13.26 -12.95 21.10
CA TRP A 179 13.80 -12.91 19.74
C TRP A 179 12.72 -13.04 18.66
N LEU A 180 11.62 -13.74 18.92
CA LEU A 180 10.46 -13.73 18.02
C LEU A 180 9.78 -12.36 17.99
N TRP A 181 9.64 -11.68 19.13
CA TRP A 181 9.14 -10.30 19.18
C TRP A 181 10.02 -9.33 18.39
N ILE A 182 11.33 -9.38 18.59
CA ILE A 182 12.30 -8.58 17.82
C ILE A 182 12.21 -8.91 16.33
N MET A 183 11.98 -10.19 15.99
CA MET A 183 11.78 -10.61 14.59
C MET A 183 10.51 -10.01 13.99
N TYR A 184 9.38 -10.01 14.70
CA TYR A 184 8.13 -9.42 14.20
C TYR A 184 8.28 -7.92 13.91
N ASP A 185 8.74 -7.15 14.89
CA ASP A 185 8.67 -5.69 14.81
C ASP A 185 9.91 -5.13 14.12
N GLY A 186 11.09 -5.55 14.59
CA GLY A 186 12.37 -5.01 14.14
C GLY A 186 12.76 -5.47 12.74
N PHE A 187 12.67 -6.77 12.46
CA PHE A 187 13.12 -7.31 11.18
C PHE A 187 12.01 -7.38 10.14
N VAL A 188 10.90 -8.06 10.45
CA VAL A 188 9.85 -8.34 9.48
C VAL A 188 9.04 -7.07 9.18
N THR A 189 8.52 -6.40 10.20
CA THR A 189 7.64 -5.23 10.00
C THR A 189 8.41 -4.06 9.40
N VAL A 190 9.50 -3.61 10.02
CA VAL A 190 10.31 -2.50 9.48
C VAL A 190 10.96 -2.88 8.16
N GLY A 191 11.56 -4.07 8.06
CA GLY A 191 12.29 -4.49 6.87
C GLY A 191 11.41 -4.65 5.62
N LEU A 192 10.31 -5.38 5.73
CA LEU A 192 9.41 -5.57 4.58
C LEU A 192 8.61 -4.31 4.26
N SER A 193 8.24 -3.49 5.26
CA SER A 193 7.63 -2.18 5.00
C SER A 193 8.56 -1.28 4.20
N PHE A 194 9.84 -1.21 4.58
CA PHE A 194 10.84 -0.47 3.81
C PHE A 194 10.95 -1.01 2.39
N ALA A 195 11.15 -2.32 2.23
CA ALA A 195 11.36 -2.90 0.91
C ALA A 195 10.13 -2.74 -0.01
N LEU A 196 8.92 -2.74 0.55
CA LEU A 196 7.67 -2.50 -0.17
C LEU A 196 7.64 -1.11 -0.80
N THR A 197 8.21 -0.09 -0.16
CA THR A 197 8.23 1.29 -0.68
C THR A 197 9.11 1.46 -1.93
N LEU A 198 10.07 0.55 -2.14
CA LEU A 198 11.01 0.59 -3.28
C LEU A 198 10.39 0.10 -4.60
N ALA A 199 9.08 -0.10 -4.66
CA ALA A 199 8.37 -0.52 -5.86
C ALA A 199 8.44 0.57 -6.95
N LYS A 200 9.01 0.21 -8.10
CA LYS A 200 9.10 1.09 -9.28
C LYS A 200 7.73 1.33 -9.92
N PRO A 201 7.52 2.45 -10.64
CA PRO A 201 6.29 2.69 -11.39
C PRO A 201 6.08 1.70 -12.53
N ALA A 202 4.83 1.56 -12.97
CA ALA A 202 4.53 0.83 -14.20
C ALA A 202 5.12 1.54 -15.43
N PRO A 203 5.57 0.79 -16.47
CA PRO A 203 6.18 1.39 -17.66
C PRO A 203 5.20 2.27 -18.44
N ASN A 204 3.92 1.89 -18.46
CA ASN A 204 2.86 2.57 -19.21
C ASN A 204 1.78 3.12 -18.27
N LEU A 205 1.19 4.25 -18.65
CA LEU A 205 0.10 4.86 -17.88
C LEU A 205 -1.21 4.11 -18.12
N ALA A 206 -1.79 3.52 -17.07
CA ALA A 206 -3.10 2.87 -17.15
C ALA A 206 -4.23 3.88 -17.37
N ARG A 207 -5.32 3.47 -18.03
CA ARG A 207 -6.51 4.32 -18.23
C ARG A 207 -7.26 4.65 -16.92
N LEU A 208 -7.26 3.70 -15.98
CA LEU A 208 -7.89 3.81 -14.67
C LEU A 208 -7.03 4.65 -13.71
N ARG A 209 -7.66 5.25 -12.69
CA ARG A 209 -6.96 5.93 -11.59
C ARG A 209 -6.83 4.96 -10.39
N PRO A 210 -5.77 5.06 -9.57
CA PRO A 210 -5.72 4.35 -8.30
C PRO A 210 -6.87 4.78 -7.39
N THR A 211 -7.27 3.91 -6.45
CA THR A 211 -8.23 4.31 -5.42
C THR A 211 -7.63 5.41 -4.55
N ALA A 212 -8.42 6.45 -4.27
CA ALA A 212 -8.07 7.50 -3.32
C ALA A 212 -8.80 7.36 -1.98
N ARG A 213 -9.71 6.37 -1.86
CA ARG A 213 -10.50 6.13 -0.64
C ARG A 213 -9.83 5.07 0.21
N LEU A 214 -9.44 5.46 1.43
CA LEU A 214 -8.79 4.58 2.41
C LEU A 214 -9.64 3.35 2.71
N LEU A 215 -10.91 3.57 3.05
CA LEU A 215 -11.91 2.53 3.35
C LEU A 215 -12.76 2.17 2.12
N GLY A 216 -12.18 2.23 0.93
CA GLY A 216 -12.87 1.77 -0.28
C GLY A 216 -13.17 0.26 -0.22
N PRO A 217 -14.24 -0.21 -0.87
CA PRO A 217 -14.66 -1.62 -0.80
C PRO A 217 -13.56 -2.59 -1.24
N GLN A 218 -12.76 -2.21 -2.25
CA GLN A 218 -11.61 -3.00 -2.68
C GLN A 218 -10.49 -3.05 -1.63
N THR A 219 -10.20 -1.92 -0.97
CA THR A 219 -9.17 -1.86 0.09
C THR A 219 -9.61 -2.66 1.31
N LEU A 220 -10.89 -2.55 1.69
CA LEU A 220 -11.47 -3.33 2.78
C LEU A 220 -11.48 -4.82 2.48
N ALA A 221 -11.94 -5.25 1.30
CA ALA A 221 -11.91 -6.67 0.93
C ALA A 221 -10.48 -7.25 0.93
N SER A 222 -9.50 -6.45 0.50
CA SER A 222 -8.08 -6.80 0.51
C SER A 222 -7.47 -6.90 1.90
N ALA A 223 -7.93 -6.09 2.86
CA ALA A 223 -7.44 -6.15 4.24
C ALA A 223 -8.17 -7.23 5.06
N ILE A 224 -9.51 -7.21 5.03
CA ILE A 224 -10.37 -8.02 5.90
C ILE A 224 -10.33 -9.51 5.52
N GLY A 225 -10.33 -9.84 4.24
CA GLY A 225 -10.34 -11.24 3.81
C GLY A 225 -9.14 -12.03 4.33
N PRO A 226 -7.90 -11.56 4.08
CA PRO A 226 -6.70 -12.19 4.61
C PRO A 226 -6.67 -12.23 6.15
N ILE A 227 -7.22 -11.23 6.84
CA ILE A 227 -7.33 -11.25 8.32
C ILE A 227 -8.14 -12.47 8.79
N PHE A 228 -9.30 -12.72 8.19
CA PHE A 228 -10.12 -13.88 8.55
C PHE A 228 -9.50 -15.21 8.13
N ILE A 229 -8.81 -15.26 6.98
CA ILE A 229 -8.05 -16.44 6.56
C ILE A 229 -6.95 -16.73 7.59
N ASN A 230 -6.17 -15.73 7.96
CA ASN A 230 -5.13 -15.86 8.99
C ASN A 230 -5.70 -16.31 10.32
N LEU A 231 -6.79 -15.72 10.78
CA LEU A 231 -7.43 -16.11 12.03
C LEU A 231 -7.92 -17.57 11.99
N ALA A 232 -8.58 -18.00 10.92
CA ALA A 232 -9.05 -19.38 10.76
C ALA A 232 -7.88 -20.37 10.79
N PHE A 233 -6.80 -20.07 10.07
CA PHE A 233 -5.61 -20.92 10.09
C PHE A 233 -4.93 -20.91 11.45
N PHE A 234 -4.85 -19.76 12.12
CA PHE A 234 -4.26 -19.60 13.44
C PHE A 234 -4.99 -20.45 14.48
N VAL A 235 -6.32 -20.35 14.55
CA VAL A 235 -7.16 -21.20 15.42
C VAL A 235 -6.99 -22.69 15.06
N GLY A 236 -6.94 -23.03 13.77
CA GLY A 236 -6.72 -24.40 13.34
C GLY A 236 -5.34 -24.96 13.70
N ALA A 237 -4.28 -24.13 13.74
CA ALA A 237 -2.96 -24.54 14.18
C ALA A 237 -2.93 -24.85 15.69
N VAL A 238 -3.58 -24.01 16.50
CA VAL A 238 -3.78 -24.28 17.92
C VAL A 238 -4.59 -25.56 18.11
N ALA A 239 -5.74 -25.70 17.44
CA ALA A 239 -6.55 -26.92 17.53
C ALA A 239 -5.80 -28.19 17.06
N MET A 240 -4.88 -28.06 16.10
CA MET A 240 -4.02 -29.15 15.67
C MET A 240 -3.02 -29.56 16.75
N LEU A 241 -2.38 -28.61 17.44
CA LEU A 241 -1.49 -28.89 18.57
C LEU A 241 -2.22 -29.65 19.69
N PHE A 242 -3.44 -29.21 20.04
CA PHE A 242 -4.25 -29.82 21.10
C PHE A 242 -4.71 -31.25 20.81
N ARG A 243 -4.58 -31.73 19.56
CA ARG A 243 -4.93 -33.11 19.16
C ARG A 243 -3.74 -34.07 19.14
N GLU A 244 -2.52 -33.57 19.31
CA GLU A 244 -1.32 -34.40 19.24
C GLU A 244 -1.05 -35.10 20.57
N SER A 245 -0.58 -36.36 20.50
CA SER A 245 -0.38 -37.20 21.68
C SER A 245 0.81 -36.79 22.54
N PHE A 246 1.76 -36.02 21.99
CA PHE A 246 2.91 -35.51 22.74
C PHE A 246 2.58 -34.25 23.54
N PHE A 247 1.47 -33.58 23.21
CA PHE A 247 1.05 -32.36 23.87
C PHE A 247 0.20 -32.68 25.10
N LYS A 248 0.66 -32.24 26.27
CA LYS A 248 -0.06 -32.39 27.54
C LYS A 248 -0.70 -31.06 27.92
N CYS A 249 -2.02 -31.00 27.76
CA CYS A 249 -2.79 -29.78 27.98
C CYS A 249 -2.73 -29.31 29.45
N ARG A 250 -2.41 -28.03 29.65
CA ARG A 250 -2.58 -27.31 30.93
C ARG A 250 -1.70 -27.81 32.10
N GLU A 251 -0.60 -28.51 31.79
CA GLU A 251 0.43 -28.85 32.78
C GLU A 251 1.45 -27.70 33.00
N PHE A 252 1.44 -26.68 32.13
CA PHE A 252 2.23 -25.46 32.30
C PHE A 252 1.52 -24.48 33.26
N ASP A 253 2.09 -24.27 34.45
CA ASP A 253 1.56 -23.32 35.43
C ASP A 253 2.23 -21.96 35.31
N ALA A 254 1.56 -21.02 34.63
CA ALA A 254 2.02 -19.65 34.48
C ALA A 254 2.09 -18.88 35.82
N ALA A 255 1.34 -19.29 36.85
CA ALA A 255 1.34 -18.62 38.16
C ALA A 255 2.64 -18.87 38.95
N SER A 256 3.38 -19.92 38.62
CA SER A 256 4.68 -20.24 39.22
C SER A 256 5.80 -19.27 38.80
N ILE A 257 5.55 -18.43 37.79
CA ILE A 257 6.57 -17.59 37.15
C ILE A 257 6.50 -16.17 37.69
N ASN A 258 7.63 -15.65 38.14
CA ASN A 258 7.75 -14.25 38.51
C ASN A 258 7.57 -13.36 37.26
N THR A 259 6.59 -12.45 37.31
CA THR A 259 6.23 -11.53 36.22
C THR A 259 7.42 -10.71 35.70
N ALA A 260 8.45 -10.45 36.52
CA ALA A 260 9.67 -9.77 36.10
C ALA A 260 10.45 -10.52 35.00
N TYR A 261 10.34 -11.86 34.98
CA TYR A 261 10.97 -12.76 34.01
C TYR A 261 9.94 -13.27 32.99
N TRP A 262 9.13 -12.34 32.45
CA TRP A 262 7.99 -12.67 31.59
C TRP A 262 8.35 -13.58 30.40
N TRP A 263 9.56 -13.49 29.88
CA TRP A 263 10.00 -14.29 28.72
C TRP A 263 10.07 -15.80 28.99
N LEU A 264 10.09 -16.22 30.26
CA LEU A 264 9.99 -17.62 30.66
C LEU A 264 8.59 -18.20 30.41
N LEU A 265 7.55 -17.36 30.23
CA LEU A 265 6.22 -17.79 29.81
C LEU A 265 6.18 -18.32 28.36
N GLY A 266 7.30 -18.24 27.63
CA GLY A 266 7.44 -18.77 26.28
C GLY A 266 8.04 -20.17 26.18
N ASP A 267 8.40 -20.79 27.31
CA ASP A 267 9.04 -22.11 27.35
C ASP A 267 8.02 -23.25 27.24
N ASN A 268 7.09 -23.16 26.28
CA ASN A 268 6.03 -24.14 26.06
C ASN A 268 5.72 -24.31 24.56
N PHE A 269 5.00 -25.39 24.26
CA PHE A 269 4.66 -25.74 22.88
C PHE A 269 3.62 -24.77 22.29
N GLU A 270 2.72 -24.23 23.12
CA GLU A 270 1.68 -23.29 22.70
C GLU A 270 2.30 -22.00 22.16
N ALA A 271 3.17 -21.35 22.94
CA ALA A 271 3.89 -20.14 22.59
C ALA A 271 4.72 -20.32 21.32
N GLU A 272 5.41 -21.46 21.20
CA GLU A 272 6.20 -21.80 20.02
C GLU A 272 5.33 -21.92 18.76
N VAL A 273 4.27 -22.74 18.79
CA VAL A 273 3.40 -22.94 17.62
C VAL A 273 2.70 -21.65 17.23
N ILE A 274 2.13 -20.93 18.20
CA ILE A 274 1.46 -19.65 17.97
C ILE A 274 2.43 -18.62 17.38
N GLY A 275 3.63 -18.52 17.95
CA GLY A 275 4.65 -17.59 17.49
C GLY A 275 5.12 -17.91 16.06
N LEU A 276 5.41 -19.18 15.77
CA LEU A 276 5.83 -19.60 14.43
C LEU A 276 4.73 -19.34 13.39
N VAL A 277 3.46 -19.65 13.68
CA VAL A 277 2.36 -19.36 12.75
C VAL A 277 2.24 -17.87 12.49
N ALA A 278 2.29 -17.04 13.53
CA ALA A 278 2.24 -15.59 13.38
C ALA A 278 3.42 -15.04 12.58
N LEU A 279 4.64 -15.56 12.78
CA LEU A 279 5.84 -15.15 12.04
C LEU A 279 5.63 -15.25 10.53
N PHE A 280 5.10 -16.38 10.08
CA PHE A 280 4.82 -16.60 8.66
C PHE A 280 3.68 -15.71 8.16
N GLN A 281 2.65 -15.47 8.97
CA GLN A 281 1.56 -14.56 8.62
C GLN A 281 2.08 -13.12 8.40
N PHE A 282 2.99 -12.64 9.26
CA PHE A 282 3.62 -11.33 9.08
C PHE A 282 4.44 -11.27 7.79
N ILE A 283 5.37 -12.22 7.60
CA ILE A 283 6.23 -12.26 6.41
C ILE A 283 5.39 -12.36 5.13
N ASN A 284 4.41 -13.27 5.12
CA ASN A 284 3.59 -13.54 3.95
C ASN A 284 2.73 -12.36 3.52
N SER A 285 2.28 -11.53 4.46
CA SER A 285 1.40 -10.38 4.18
C SER A 285 2.02 -9.35 3.22
N SER A 286 3.36 -9.31 3.12
CA SER A 286 4.07 -8.42 2.20
C SER A 286 3.82 -8.73 0.70
N ILE A 287 3.68 -10.02 0.32
CA ILE A 287 3.54 -10.44 -1.09
C ILE A 287 2.16 -10.10 -1.68
N PRO A 288 1.03 -10.50 -1.06
CA PRO A 288 -0.32 -10.18 -1.57
C PRO A 288 -0.47 -8.68 -1.80
N PHE A 289 -0.06 -7.86 -0.82
CA PHE A 289 -0.15 -6.41 -0.93
C PHE A 289 0.91 -5.80 -1.85
N SER A 290 1.88 -6.56 -2.36
CA SER A 290 2.86 -6.15 -3.37
C SER A 290 2.41 -6.42 -4.81
N PHE A 291 1.28 -7.10 -5.03
CA PHE A 291 0.78 -7.36 -6.39
C PHE A 291 0.46 -6.06 -7.13
N GLY A 292 1.32 -5.70 -8.07
CA GLY A 292 1.29 -4.46 -8.80
C GLY A 292 1.46 -4.72 -10.28
N TYR A 293 0.37 -4.67 -11.04
CA TYR A 293 0.44 -4.76 -12.50
C TYR A 293 -0.16 -3.55 -13.21
N ARG A 294 -0.96 -2.72 -12.52
CA ARG A 294 -1.65 -1.57 -13.12
C ARG A 294 -0.92 -0.25 -12.93
N PHE A 295 -0.39 0.02 -11.74
CA PHE A 295 0.16 1.35 -11.38
C PHE A 295 1.63 1.29 -10.95
N ARG A 296 2.08 0.14 -10.45
CA ARG A 296 3.46 -0.14 -10.07
C ARG A 296 3.95 -1.38 -10.83
N ALA A 297 5.26 -1.54 -10.92
CA ALA A 297 5.90 -2.72 -11.47
C ALA A 297 5.55 -3.96 -10.63
N ALA A 298 5.65 -5.13 -11.25
CA ALA A 298 5.41 -6.38 -10.56
C ALA A 298 6.40 -6.61 -9.41
N PHE A 299 5.93 -7.26 -8.34
CA PHE A 299 6.70 -7.45 -7.11
C PHE A 299 8.07 -8.13 -7.36
N TYR A 300 8.16 -9.06 -8.32
CA TYR A 300 9.40 -9.75 -8.66
C TYR A 300 10.46 -8.86 -9.33
N ARG A 301 10.09 -7.66 -9.82
CA ARG A 301 11.07 -6.66 -10.29
C ARG A 301 11.70 -5.87 -9.15
N ASN A 302 11.10 -5.91 -7.96
CA ASN A 302 11.69 -5.33 -6.75
C ASN A 302 12.56 -6.40 -6.08
N TRP A 303 13.82 -6.47 -6.52
CA TRP A 303 14.78 -7.46 -6.03
C TRP A 303 15.08 -7.33 -4.53
N VAL A 304 15.05 -6.12 -3.98
CA VAL A 304 15.26 -5.90 -2.53
C VAL A 304 14.13 -6.55 -1.73
N HIS A 305 12.89 -6.28 -2.11
CA HIS A 305 11.73 -6.91 -1.48
C HIS A 305 11.74 -8.43 -1.64
N LEU A 306 12.05 -8.93 -2.84
CA LEU A 306 12.11 -10.37 -3.08
C LEU A 306 13.20 -11.04 -2.21
N ALA A 307 14.41 -10.48 -2.17
CA ALA A 307 15.52 -11.02 -1.39
C ALA A 307 15.22 -11.04 0.11
N MET A 308 14.67 -9.94 0.66
CA MET A 308 14.30 -9.86 2.07
C MET A 308 13.18 -10.85 2.40
N TYR A 309 12.13 -10.92 1.59
CA TYR A 309 11.04 -11.88 1.75
C TYR A 309 11.56 -13.33 1.72
N THR A 310 12.36 -13.69 0.72
CA THR A 310 12.89 -15.06 0.61
C THR A 310 13.85 -15.40 1.74
N GLY A 311 14.66 -14.43 2.19
CA GLY A 311 15.58 -14.61 3.31
C GLY A 311 14.83 -14.85 4.63
N MET A 312 13.82 -14.01 4.91
CA MET A 312 13.00 -14.15 6.12
C MET A 312 12.13 -15.41 6.09
N MET A 313 11.56 -15.75 4.93
CA MET A 313 10.79 -16.99 4.76
C MET A 313 11.68 -18.22 4.92
N GLY A 314 12.90 -18.20 4.38
CA GLY A 314 13.88 -19.26 4.55
C GLY A 314 14.33 -19.41 6.01
N PHE A 315 14.58 -18.29 6.69
CA PHE A 315 14.92 -18.27 8.11
C PHE A 315 13.78 -18.81 8.98
N ALA A 316 12.54 -18.38 8.76
CA ALA A 316 11.37 -18.88 9.48
C ALA A 316 11.15 -20.39 9.20
N SER A 317 11.37 -20.83 7.96
CA SER A 317 11.30 -22.25 7.59
C SER A 317 12.38 -23.07 8.29
N PHE A 318 13.59 -22.51 8.42
CA PHE A 318 14.66 -23.13 9.19
C PHE A 318 14.27 -23.29 10.66
N LEU A 319 13.70 -22.27 11.31
CA LEU A 319 13.26 -22.37 12.71
C LEU A 319 12.22 -23.48 12.93
N VAL A 320 11.27 -23.66 12.00
CA VAL A 320 10.23 -24.70 12.10
C VAL A 320 10.80 -26.10 11.87
N LEU A 321 11.64 -26.28 10.85
CA LEU A 321 12.06 -27.60 10.37
C LEU A 321 13.35 -28.12 11.04
N ALA A 322 14.23 -27.22 11.46
CA ALA A 322 15.49 -27.62 12.06
C ALA A 322 15.26 -28.32 13.41
N GLY A 323 16.13 -29.28 13.70
CA GLY A 323 16.25 -29.84 15.06
C GLY A 323 16.89 -28.84 16.04
N PRO A 324 17.03 -29.25 17.30
CA PRO A 324 17.70 -28.44 18.32
C PRO A 324 19.08 -28.01 17.85
N ASN A 325 19.32 -26.71 17.86
CA ASN A 325 20.59 -26.10 17.51
C ASN A 325 20.73 -24.77 18.25
N ARG A 326 21.94 -24.22 18.30
CA ARG A 326 22.23 -22.97 19.01
C ARG A 326 21.30 -21.82 18.59
N LEU A 327 21.02 -21.66 17.29
CA LEU A 327 20.17 -20.58 16.78
C LEU A 327 18.71 -20.78 17.14
N SER A 328 18.14 -21.98 16.96
CA SER A 328 16.76 -22.28 17.37
C SER A 328 16.59 -22.10 18.90
N CYS A 329 17.62 -22.42 19.68
CA CYS A 329 17.64 -22.20 21.13
C CYS A 329 17.68 -20.72 21.54
N VAL A 330 18.38 -19.84 20.81
CA VAL A 330 18.29 -18.38 21.01
C VAL A 330 16.83 -17.92 20.84
N PHE A 331 16.13 -18.46 19.85
CA PHE A 331 14.71 -18.17 19.62
C PHE A 331 13.77 -18.93 20.55
N ARG A 332 14.29 -19.81 21.42
CA ARG A 332 13.52 -20.74 22.26
C ARG A 332 12.51 -21.57 21.47
N VAL A 333 12.88 -21.94 20.25
CA VAL A 333 12.11 -22.80 19.33
C VAL A 333 12.85 -24.13 19.24
N ASN A 334 12.14 -25.26 19.32
CA ASN A 334 12.72 -26.60 19.26
C ASN A 334 13.97 -26.76 20.15
N CYS A 335 13.92 -26.29 21.39
CA CYS A 335 15.03 -26.27 22.33
C CYS A 335 14.68 -26.96 23.66
N GLY A 336 15.67 -27.13 24.53
CA GLY A 336 15.46 -27.61 25.90
C GLY A 336 16.61 -27.22 26.81
N SER A 337 16.56 -27.71 28.05
CA SER A 337 17.63 -27.54 29.03
C SER A 337 18.92 -28.20 28.53
N ALA A 338 20.08 -27.68 28.93
CA ALA A 338 21.36 -28.27 28.54
C ALA A 338 21.47 -29.75 28.96
N LYS A 339 20.96 -30.08 30.16
CA LYS A 339 20.91 -31.48 30.64
C LYS A 339 20.08 -32.37 29.72
N TYR A 340 18.89 -31.91 29.30
CA TYR A 340 18.03 -32.66 28.39
C TYR A 340 18.66 -32.84 27.01
N LEU A 341 19.30 -31.79 26.48
CA LEU A 341 19.94 -31.81 25.17
C LEU A 341 21.15 -32.75 25.14
N GLU A 342 21.97 -32.75 26.19
CA GLU A 342 23.09 -33.68 26.35
C GLU A 342 22.62 -35.12 26.49
N ALA A 343 21.61 -35.36 27.34
CA ALA A 343 21.06 -36.69 27.56
C ALA A 343 20.47 -37.33 26.30
N ASN A 344 19.93 -36.51 25.38
CA ASN A 344 19.34 -36.97 24.13
C ASN A 344 20.27 -36.84 22.91
N GLY A 345 21.56 -36.52 23.13
CA GLY A 345 22.57 -36.53 22.06
C GLY A 345 22.49 -35.38 21.06
N TYR A 346 21.82 -34.27 21.40
CA TYR A 346 21.72 -33.08 20.52
C TYR A 346 22.95 -32.16 20.58
N GLY A 347 23.91 -32.45 21.46
CA GLY A 347 25.05 -31.59 21.78
C GLY A 347 24.79 -30.71 23.01
N GLY A 348 25.84 -30.43 23.77
CA GLY A 348 25.78 -29.64 25.02
C GLY A 348 26.37 -28.23 24.89
N GLY A 349 26.29 -27.46 25.97
CA GLY A 349 26.96 -26.15 26.11
C GLY A 349 26.25 -24.96 25.45
N TRP A 350 24.92 -25.01 25.30
CA TRP A 350 24.14 -23.86 24.80
C TRP A 350 23.50 -23.04 25.93
N ASP A 351 24.01 -23.17 27.16
CA ASP A 351 23.48 -22.50 28.35
C ASP A 351 23.39 -20.97 28.22
N GLU A 352 24.37 -20.36 27.53
CA GLU A 352 24.36 -18.92 27.21
C GLU A 352 23.24 -18.53 26.23
N ALA A 353 22.80 -19.45 25.36
CA ALA A 353 21.73 -19.18 24.40
C ALA A 353 20.34 -19.28 25.05
N VAL A 354 20.20 -20.05 26.15
CA VAL A 354 18.93 -20.27 26.86
C VAL A 354 18.79 -19.36 28.08
N ASN A 355 19.88 -18.73 28.55
CA ASN A 355 19.91 -17.86 29.74
C ASN A 355 19.33 -18.57 30.99
N GLY A 356 19.65 -19.86 31.19
CA GLY A 356 19.25 -20.63 32.38
C GLY A 356 18.36 -21.85 32.10
N VAL A 357 17.69 -22.33 33.16
CA VAL A 357 16.84 -23.54 33.17
C VAL A 357 15.58 -23.31 32.34
N TYR A 358 15.23 -24.28 31.51
CA TYR A 358 14.02 -24.29 30.70
C TYR A 358 12.79 -24.43 31.61
N ASN A 359 11.89 -23.44 31.60
CA ASN A 359 10.92 -23.27 32.68
C ASN A 359 9.61 -24.05 32.44
N ASN A 360 9.71 -25.35 32.18
CA ASN A 360 8.55 -26.24 32.07
C ASN A 360 8.84 -27.64 32.67
N PRO A 361 7.81 -28.42 33.02
CA PRO A 361 8.00 -29.73 33.69
C PRO A 361 8.77 -30.78 32.88
N TRP A 362 8.85 -30.62 31.55
CA TRP A 362 9.51 -31.56 30.65
C TRP A 362 10.91 -31.09 30.22
N GLU A 363 11.33 -29.90 30.66
CA GLU A 363 12.57 -29.22 30.32
C GLU A 363 12.84 -28.98 28.82
N HIS A 364 11.83 -29.11 27.94
CA HIS A 364 11.98 -28.87 26.50
C HIS A 364 10.67 -28.44 25.82
N ASN A 365 10.79 -27.85 24.63
CA ASN A 365 9.69 -27.66 23.67
C ASN A 365 9.96 -28.31 22.29
N ILE A 366 10.87 -29.27 22.23
CA ILE A 366 11.22 -29.98 21.00
C ILE A 366 10.01 -30.70 20.39
N MET A 367 9.49 -30.18 19.27
CA MET A 367 8.39 -30.80 18.52
C MET A 367 8.86 -32.05 17.76
N PRO A 368 8.06 -33.13 17.66
CA PRO A 368 8.39 -34.27 16.80
C PRO A 368 8.52 -33.86 15.32
N VAL A 369 9.45 -34.50 14.59
CA VAL A 369 9.70 -34.18 13.16
C VAL A 369 8.45 -34.28 12.30
N ASN A 370 7.61 -35.30 12.53
CA ASN A 370 6.33 -35.47 11.82
C ASN A 370 5.39 -34.28 12.04
N PHE A 371 5.33 -33.77 13.27
CA PHE A 371 4.51 -32.61 13.59
C PHE A 371 5.09 -31.33 12.98
N ARG A 372 6.41 -31.15 12.99
CA ARG A 372 7.07 -29.99 12.34
C ARG A 372 6.74 -29.91 10.85
N ILE A 373 6.82 -31.04 10.14
CA ILE A 373 6.48 -31.09 8.70
C ILE A 373 4.99 -30.79 8.50
N LYS A 374 4.11 -31.38 9.32
CA LYS A 374 2.66 -31.13 9.27
C LYS A 374 2.33 -29.66 9.51
N LEU A 375 2.94 -29.03 10.51
CA LEU A 375 2.81 -27.61 10.83
C LEU A 375 3.34 -26.74 9.69
N PHE A 376 4.51 -27.07 9.14
CA PHE A 376 5.09 -26.33 8.03
C PHE A 376 4.20 -26.36 6.78
N VAL A 377 3.69 -27.53 6.39
CA VAL A 377 2.75 -27.65 5.26
C VAL A 377 1.48 -26.85 5.51
N TYR A 378 0.95 -26.89 6.72
CA TYR A 378 -0.22 -26.13 7.11
C TYR A 378 0.00 -24.61 7.03
N ILE A 379 1.17 -24.13 7.48
CA ILE A 379 1.59 -22.74 7.36
C ILE A 379 1.75 -22.32 5.89
N LEU A 380 2.35 -23.16 5.05
CA LEU A 380 2.47 -22.89 3.61
C LEU A 380 1.10 -22.83 2.94
N ALA A 381 0.14 -23.66 3.37
CA ALA A 381 -1.23 -23.60 2.89
C ALA A 381 -1.92 -22.27 3.28
N ASN A 382 -1.68 -21.77 4.50
CA ASN A 382 -2.13 -20.41 4.89
C ASN A 382 -1.52 -19.34 3.98
N CYS A 383 -0.21 -19.41 3.72
CA CYS A 383 0.48 -18.45 2.87
C CYS A 383 -0.12 -18.43 1.45
N ALA A 384 -0.32 -19.62 0.87
CA ALA A 384 -0.93 -19.79 -0.44
C ALA A 384 -2.39 -19.29 -0.45
N ALA A 385 -3.19 -19.57 0.56
CA ALA A 385 -4.58 -19.13 0.65
C ALA A 385 -4.70 -17.60 0.57
N ASN A 386 -3.85 -16.86 1.29
CA ASN A 386 -3.81 -15.40 1.23
C ASN A 386 -3.40 -14.87 -0.15
N ILE A 387 -2.38 -15.48 -0.76
CA ILE A 387 -1.90 -15.12 -2.10
C ILE A 387 -3.01 -15.34 -3.14
N LEU A 388 -3.69 -16.49 -3.08
CA LEU A 388 -4.77 -16.84 -3.99
C LEU A 388 -5.98 -15.91 -3.78
N TYR A 389 -6.33 -15.61 -2.53
CA TYR A 389 -7.42 -14.69 -2.21
C TYR A 389 -7.19 -13.31 -2.83
N GLU A 390 -6.04 -12.69 -2.58
CA GLU A 390 -5.74 -11.37 -3.12
C GLU A 390 -5.68 -11.40 -4.66
N ARG A 391 -5.11 -12.46 -5.24
CA ARG A 391 -4.97 -12.60 -6.69
C ARG A 391 -6.32 -12.76 -7.40
N PHE A 392 -7.20 -13.62 -6.89
CA PHE A 392 -8.43 -14.03 -7.58
C PHE A 392 -9.67 -13.29 -7.12
N VAL A 393 -9.79 -12.97 -5.83
CA VAL A 393 -10.96 -12.28 -5.28
C VAL A 393 -10.81 -10.78 -5.46
N VAL A 394 -9.70 -10.21 -4.99
CA VAL A 394 -9.51 -8.74 -4.93
C VAL A 394 -9.05 -8.17 -6.26
N LEU A 395 -8.03 -8.80 -6.88
CA LEU A 395 -7.44 -8.33 -8.13
C LEU A 395 -8.06 -8.97 -9.38
N GLY A 396 -8.84 -10.04 -9.20
CA GLY A 396 -9.57 -10.73 -10.25
C GLY A 396 -10.82 -9.98 -10.71
N ARG A 397 -11.62 -10.63 -11.57
CA ARG A 397 -12.77 -10.00 -12.24
C ARG A 397 -13.85 -9.48 -11.29
N PHE A 398 -13.93 -10.00 -10.06
CA PHE A 398 -15.00 -9.67 -9.12
C PHE A 398 -15.06 -8.17 -8.78
N PHE A 399 -13.93 -7.55 -8.42
CA PHE A 399 -13.86 -6.10 -8.21
C PHE A 399 -13.50 -5.30 -9.47
N GLY A 400 -13.08 -5.96 -10.56
CA GLY A 400 -12.88 -5.33 -11.86
C GLY A 400 -14.16 -4.72 -12.45
N CYS A 401 -15.34 -5.28 -12.13
CA CYS A 401 -16.64 -4.78 -12.54
C CYS A 401 -17.12 -3.53 -11.76
N PHE A 402 -16.60 -3.29 -10.56
CA PHE A 402 -17.02 -2.16 -9.71
C PHE A 402 -16.14 -0.92 -9.87
N SER A 403 -15.13 -0.97 -10.75
CA SER A 403 -14.33 0.21 -11.08
C SER A 403 -15.12 1.06 -12.10
N PRO A 404 -15.51 2.30 -11.76
CA PRO A 404 -16.20 3.17 -12.72
C PRO A 404 -15.30 3.37 -13.94
N LYS A 405 -15.89 3.21 -15.13
CA LYS A 405 -15.22 3.37 -16.43
C LYS A 405 -14.67 4.77 -16.64
#